data_AF-A0A7S9C2E8-F1
#
_entry.id   AF-A0A7S9C2E8-F1
#
_cell.length_a   1.000
_cell.length_b   1.000
_cell.length_c   1.000
_cell.angle_alpha   90.00
_cell.angle_beta   90.00
_cell.angle_gamma   90.00
#
_symmetry.space_group_name_H-M   'P 1'
#
loop_
_entity.id
_entity.type
_entity.pdbx_description
1 polymer ?
#
loop_
_entity_poly.entity_id
_entity_poly.type
_entity_poly.pdbx_seq_one_letter_code
_entity_poly.pdbx_strand_id
1 'polypeptide(L)' 'VVPSPKVSDTVVEPYNATLSVHQLVENTDETYCIDNEALYDICFRTLKLTTPTYGDLNHLVSATMSGVTTCLRFPGQ' A
#
# COMPACT_ATOMS: atom_id res chain seq x y z
N VAL A 1 3.90 1.55 -2.71
CA VAL A 1 2.45 1.43 -2.91
C VAL A 1 2.22 1.02 -4.36
N VAL A 2 1.46 -0.04 -4.59
CA VAL A 2 1.16 -0.60 -5.92
C VAL A 2 -0.05 0.15 -6.49
N PRO A 3 0.01 0.58 -7.77
CA PRO A 3 -1.09 1.34 -8.39
C PRO A 3 -2.32 0.47 -8.64
N SER A 4 -3.49 1.10 -8.70
CA SER A 4 -4.74 0.44 -9.06
C SER A 4 -5.66 1.41 -9.82
N PRO A 5 -6.33 0.96 -10.89
CA PRO A 5 -7.29 1.78 -11.64
C PRO A 5 -8.54 2.14 -10.82
N LYS A 6 -8.79 1.50 -9.67
CA LYS A 6 -9.87 1.87 -8.75
C LYS A 6 -9.58 3.15 -7.96
N VAL A 7 -8.32 3.58 -7.92
CA VAL A 7 -7.83 4.69 -7.08
C VAL A 7 -7.20 5.81 -7.93
N SER A 8 -6.68 5.49 -9.12
CA SER A 8 -6.06 6.45 -10.04
C SER A 8 -6.42 6.17 -11.50
N ASP A 9 -6.70 7.24 -12.27
CA ASP A 9 -6.97 7.19 -13.72
C ASP A 9 -5.71 7.30 -14.58
N THR A 10 -4.52 7.32 -13.96
CA THR A 10 -3.26 7.56 -14.67
C THR A 10 -2.78 6.29 -15.39
N VAL A 11 -2.95 6.26 -16.71
CA VAL A 11 -2.63 5.09 -17.56
C VAL A 11 -1.14 4.72 -17.62
N VAL A 12 -0.24 5.60 -17.18
CA VAL A 12 1.22 5.34 -17.17
C VAL A 12 1.73 4.68 -15.88
N GLU A 13 0.88 4.53 -14.87
CA GLU A 13 1.26 3.89 -13.60
C GLU A 13 1.78 2.46 -13.74
N PRO A 14 1.23 1.59 -14.62
CA PRO A 14 1.78 0.24 -14.82
C PRO A 14 3.23 0.25 -15.32
N TYR A 15 3.60 1.21 -16.18
CA TYR A 15 4.98 1.36 -16.65
C TYR A 15 5.91 1.76 -15.51
N ASN A 16 5.50 2.76 -14.71
CA ASN A 16 6.27 3.23 -13.56
C ASN A 16 6.45 2.12 -12.51
N ALA A 17 5.39 1.35 -12.23
CA ALA A 17 5.44 0.24 -11.30
C ALA A 17 6.36 -0.88 -11.80
N THR A 18 6.26 -1.26 -13.08
CA THR A 18 7.13 -2.31 -13.66
C THR A 18 8.60 -1.93 -13.59
N LEU A 19 8.94 -0.69 -13.97
CA LEU A 19 10.32 -0.19 -13.92
C LEU A 19 10.83 -0.12 -12.47
N SER A 20 9.99 0.31 -11.54
CA SER A 20 10.35 0.40 -10.11
C SER A 20 10.55 -0.99 -9.50
N VAL A 21 9.67 -1.96 -9.78
CA VAL A 21 9.78 -3.33 -9.28
C VAL A 21 11.08 -3.98 -9.73
N HIS A 22 11.49 -3.78 -10.98
CA HIS A 22 12.79 -4.26 -11.45
C HIS A 22 13.95 -3.71 -10.61
N GLN A 23 13.92 -2.42 -10.25
CA GLN A 23 14.93 -1.84 -9.37
C GLN A 23 14.83 -2.36 -7.93
N LEU A 24 13.62 -2.56 -7.40
CA LEU A 24 13.41 -3.04 -6.03
C LEU A 24 13.93 -4.47 -5.84
N VAL A 25 13.73 -5.33 -6.83
CA VAL A 25 14.19 -6.73 -6.79
C VAL A 25 15.71 -6.83 -6.64
N GLU A 26 16.45 -5.94 -7.30
CA GLU A 26 17.93 -5.98 -7.29
C GLU A 26 18.55 -5.19 -6.14
N ASN A 27 17.86 -4.16 -5.63
CA ASN A 27 18.48 -3.15 -4.75
C ASN A 27 17.88 -3.07 -3.34
N THR A 28 16.90 -3.92 -2.98
CA THR A 28 16.29 -3.89 -1.64
C THR A 28 16.34 -5.26 -0.98
N ASP A 29 16.70 -5.29 0.31
CA ASP A 29 16.67 -6.51 1.12
C ASP A 29 15.23 -6.92 1.49
N GLU A 30 14.35 -5.93 1.68
CA GLU A 30 12.94 -6.14 2.00
C GLU A 30 12.08 -5.00 1.41
N THR A 31 10.92 -5.36 0.85
CA THR A 31 9.94 -4.39 0.33
C THR A 31 8.54 -4.77 0.81
N TYR A 32 7.83 -3.82 1.43
CA TYR A 32 6.44 -3.98 1.83
C TYR A 32 5.48 -3.56 0.69
N CYS A 33 4.83 -4.54 0.08
CA CYS A 33 3.86 -4.32 -1.00
C CYS A 33 2.50 -3.85 -0.45
N ILE A 34 2.30 -2.53 -0.40
CA ILE A 34 1.01 -1.92 -0.05
C ILE A 34 0.20 -1.72 -1.33
N ASP A 35 -0.86 -2.50 -1.54
CA ASP A 35 -1.68 -2.47 -2.76
C ASP A 35 -2.92 -1.58 -2.61
N ASN A 36 -3.02 -0.54 -3.43
CA ASN A 36 -4.19 0.36 -3.45
C ASN A 36 -5.48 -0.37 -3.83
N GLU A 37 -5.42 -1.44 -4.63
CA GLU A 37 -6.60 -2.24 -4.95
C GLU A 37 -7.12 -2.97 -3.71
N ALA A 38 -6.23 -3.65 -2.98
CA ALA A 38 -6.57 -4.35 -1.76
C ALA A 38 -7.08 -3.38 -0.68
N LEU A 39 -6.42 -2.23 -0.51
CA LEU A 39 -6.85 -1.19 0.42
C LEU A 39 -8.23 -0.64 0.05
N TYR A 40 -8.47 -0.37 -1.23
CA TYR A 40 -9.78 0.09 -1.70
C TYR A 40 -10.86 -0.96 -1.45
N ASP A 41 -10.58 -2.23 -1.77
CA ASP A 41 -11.51 -3.33 -1.56
C ASP A 41 -11.83 -3.53 -0.06
N ILE A 42 -10.86 -3.35 0.85
CA ILE A 42 -11.12 -3.36 2.30
C ILE A 42 -12.04 -2.21 2.69
N CYS A 43 -11.74 -0.97 2.28
CA CYS A 43 -12.57 0.19 2.58
C CYS A 43 -13.99 0.05 2.04
N PHE A 44 -14.13 -0.38 0.78
CA PHE A 44 -15.41 -0.47 0.09
C PHE A 44 -16.24 -1.68 0.55
N ARG A 45 -15.64 -2.88 0.54
CA ARG A 45 -16.39 -4.13 0.79
C ARG A 45 -16.51 -4.45 2.27
N THR A 46 -15.48 -4.16 3.07
CA THR A 46 -15.44 -4.56 4.49
C THR A 46 -15.89 -3.42 5.38
N LEU A 47 -15.29 -2.23 5.24
CA LEU A 47 -15.64 -1.04 6.04
C LEU A 47 -16.89 -0.31 5.53
N LYS A 48 -17.46 -0.75 4.40
CA LYS A 48 -18.70 -0.23 3.80
C LYS A 48 -18.65 1.26 3.48
N LEU A 49 -17.45 1.79 3.19
CA LEU A 49 -17.28 3.16 2.72
C LEU A 49 -17.63 3.20 1.23
N THR A 50 -18.71 3.90 0.87
CA THR A 50 -19.22 3.94 -0.50
C THR A 50 -18.27 4.64 -1.47
N THR A 51 -17.50 5.61 -0.98
CA THR A 51 -16.51 6.37 -1.76
C THR A 51 -15.23 6.50 -0.94
N PRO A 52 -14.37 5.47 -0.90
CA PRO A 52 -13.11 5.52 -0.18
C PRO A 52 -12.23 6.68 -0.67
N THR A 53 -11.71 7.47 0.26
CA THR A 53 -10.77 8.56 -0.01
C THR A 53 -9.33 8.13 0.27
N TYR A 54 -8.35 8.93 -0.19
CA TYR A 54 -6.95 8.73 0.21
C TYR A 54 -6.75 8.79 1.73
N GLY A 55 -7.57 9.54 2.48
CA GLY A 55 -7.53 9.54 3.94
C GLY A 55 -7.85 8.17 4.52
N ASP A 56 -8.88 7.49 3.99
CA ASP A 56 -9.31 6.17 4.45
C ASP A 56 -8.26 5.09 4.13
N LEU A 57 -7.70 5.14 2.92
CA LEU A 57 -6.61 4.25 2.50
C LEU A 57 -5.37 4.45 3.39
N ASN A 58 -4.98 5.71 3.62
CA ASN A 58 -3.81 6.06 4.42
C ASN A 58 -3.98 5.69 5.90
N HIS A 59 -5.21 5.67 6.42
CA HIS A 59 -5.46 5.18 7.76
C HIS A 59 -5.03 3.71 7.91
N LEU A 60 -5.42 2.84 6.97
CA LEU A 60 -5.00 1.43 6.96
C LEU A 60 -3.49 1.26 6.79
N VAL A 61 -2.88 2.08 5.92
CA VAL A 61 -1.41 2.09 5.73
C VAL A 61 -0.70 2.46 7.02
N SER A 62 -1.13 3.52 7.70
CA SER A 62 -0.52 3.99 8.94
C SER A 62 -0.58 2.93 10.04
N ALA A 63 -1.71 2.23 10.17
CA ALA A 63 -1.89 1.15 11.12
C ALA A 63 -0.97 -0.04 10.81
N THR A 64 -0.87 -0.43 9.54
CA THR A 64 0.03 -1.50 9.07
C THR A 64 1.49 -1.17 9.34
N MET A 65 1.94 0.02 8.95
CA MET A 65 3.33 0.45 9.13
C MET A 65 3.71 0.62 10.60
N SER A 66 2.78 1.08 11.44
CA SER A 66 2.95 1.07 12.89
C SER A 66 3.16 -0.36 13.38
N GLY A 67 2.30 -1.31 12.97
CA GLY A 67 2.42 -2.73 13.31
C GLY A 67 3.78 -3.33 12.92
N VAL A 68 4.14 -3.23 11.64
CA VAL A 68 5.41 -3.75 11.07
C VAL A 68 6.64 -3.25 11.83
N THR A 69 6.66 -1.96 12.18
CA THR A 69 7.82 -1.36 12.88
C THR A 69 7.79 -1.53 14.39
N THR A 70 6.79 -2.22 14.96
CA THR A 70 6.63 -2.35 16.42
C THR A 70 7.85 -2.99 17.08
N CYS A 71 8.41 -4.05 16.47
CA CYS A 71 9.60 -4.75 16.98
C CYS A 71 10.88 -3.91 16.97
N LEU A 72 10.91 -2.84 16.17
CA LEU A 72 12.03 -1.89 16.15
C LEU A 72 11.84 -0.76 17.16
N ARG A 73 10.59 -0.45 17.50
CA ARG A 73 10.24 0.70 18.36
C ARG A 73 10.12 0.34 19.83
N PHE A 74 9.81 -0.91 20.15
CA PHE A 74 9.63 -1.38 21.52
C PHE A 74 10.52 -2.60 21.78
N PRO A 75 11.00 -2.78 23.03
CA PRO A 75 11.87 -3.90 23.37
C PRO A 75 11.18 -5.23 23.07
N GLY A 76 11.78 -5.97 22.14
CA GLY A 76 11.51 -7.38 21.87
C GLY A 76 12.51 -8.27 22.62
N GLN A 77 12.27 -9.57 22.56
CA GLN A 77 13.07 -10.58 23.25
C GLN A 77 14.41 -10.87 22.55
#